data_AF-A0A6S7IJJ0-F1
#
_entry.id   AF-A0A6S7IJJ0-F1
#
_cell.length_a   1.000
_cell.length_b   1.000
_cell.length_c   1.000
_cell.angle_alpha   90.00
_cell.angle_beta   90.00
_cell.angle_gamma   90.00
#
_symmetry.space_group_name_H-M   'P 1'
#
loop_
_entity.id
_entity.type
_entity.pdbx_description
1 polymer ?
#
loop_
_entity_poly.entity_id
_entity_poly.type
_entity_poly.pdbx_seq_one_letter_code
_entity_poly.pdbx_strand_id
1 'polypeptide(L)'
;MAGDKTGFNDPIHDYMEFDPLLVVIIHTPCFQRMKDIKQLGASYWIFPGASHNRFEHSLGTAHLAGMMIERLKDVHKDTHYITDEDVLCVKIAALCHDLGHGPFSHVFDTRMKTKLIEYHKSQIDTLSKELCEDDNKNERKVYHGEQAKKLKNWKHEDASCDMFDYMLENTEGLKNAFEKRHLDENKRSLIKDLIKGKDPAKDKIMEIPTVDGKSKWFLFEIVANKIYEVDCDKFDYFARDCHNLGMKSNFDHLR
;
A
#
# COMPACT_ATOMS: atom_id res chain seq x y z
N MET A 1 -7.53 7.90 22.56
CA MET A 1 -8.74 7.06 22.53
C MET A 1 -8.26 5.61 22.47
N ALA A 2 -8.40 4.84 23.54
CA ALA A 2 -8.38 3.39 23.42
C ALA A 2 -9.81 3.02 23.04
N GLY A 3 -10.09 3.00 21.74
CA GLY A 3 -11.37 2.51 21.23
C GLY A 3 -11.41 1.00 21.37
N ASP A 4 -12.61 0.42 21.45
CA ASP A 4 -12.78 -1.01 21.27
C ASP A 4 -12.33 -1.41 19.87
N LYS A 5 -11.87 -2.65 19.71
CA LYS A 5 -11.57 -3.20 18.39
C LYS A 5 -12.84 -3.18 17.54
N THR A 6 -12.71 -2.79 16.28
CA THR A 6 -13.84 -2.71 15.34
C THR A 6 -13.78 -3.86 14.36
N GLY A 7 -14.91 -4.51 14.16
CA GLY A 7 -15.08 -5.56 13.17
C GLY A 7 -15.67 -5.07 11.85
N PHE A 8 -15.27 -5.71 10.75
CA PHE A 8 -15.87 -5.57 9.43
C PHE A 8 -16.29 -6.94 8.92
N ASN A 9 -17.52 -7.06 8.41
CA ASN A 9 -17.95 -8.25 7.69
C ASN A 9 -17.51 -8.15 6.24
N ASP A 10 -16.76 -9.14 5.78
CA ASP A 10 -16.24 -9.25 4.42
C ASP A 10 -16.74 -10.55 3.77
N PRO A 11 -17.18 -10.52 2.50
CA PRO A 11 -17.70 -11.71 1.84
C PRO A 11 -16.64 -12.78 1.53
N ILE A 12 -15.35 -12.47 1.67
CA ILE A 12 -14.24 -13.39 1.41
C ILE A 12 -13.73 -13.98 2.72
N HIS A 13 -13.54 -13.13 3.74
CA HIS A 13 -12.88 -13.50 5.01
C HIS A 13 -13.79 -13.50 6.24
N ASP A 14 -15.11 -13.40 6.04
CA ASP A 14 -16.11 -13.27 7.12
C ASP A 14 -15.82 -12.10 8.06
N TYR A 15 -15.83 -12.31 9.38
CA TYR A 15 -15.66 -11.25 10.36
C TYR A 15 -14.18 -10.94 10.61
N MET A 16 -13.73 -9.76 10.18
CA MET A 16 -12.36 -9.29 10.34
C MET A 16 -12.27 -8.25 11.47
N GLU A 17 -11.43 -8.50 12.47
CA GLU A 17 -11.23 -7.62 13.63
C GLU A 17 -9.93 -6.82 13.52
N PHE A 18 -9.99 -5.51 13.73
CA PHE A 18 -8.83 -4.61 13.61
C PHE A 18 -8.46 -3.90 14.91
N ASP A 19 -7.15 -3.72 15.11
CA ASP A 19 -6.61 -2.90 16.20
C ASP A 19 -7.13 -1.45 16.11
N PRO A 20 -7.41 -0.76 17.22
CA PRO A 20 -7.92 0.60 17.21
C PRO A 20 -7.05 1.58 16.40
N LEU A 21 -5.73 1.39 16.35
CA LEU A 21 -4.85 2.21 15.53
C LEU A 21 -5.13 2.02 14.03
N LEU A 22 -5.34 0.78 13.58
CA LEU A 22 -5.74 0.50 12.20
C LEU A 22 -7.11 1.09 11.90
N VAL A 23 -8.05 1.02 12.84
CA VAL A 23 -9.39 1.64 12.69
C VAL A 23 -9.27 3.15 12.47
N VAL A 24 -8.39 3.84 13.20
CA VAL A 24 -8.13 5.27 12.96
C VAL A 24 -7.61 5.51 11.54
N ILE A 25 -6.64 4.71 11.08
CA ILE A 25 -6.12 4.77 9.70
C ILE A 25 -7.24 4.57 8.67
N ILE A 26 -8.07 3.55 8.87
CA ILE A 26 -9.19 3.22 7.98
C ILE A 26 -10.14 4.40 7.81
N HIS A 27 -10.41 5.16 8.88
CA HIS A 27 -11.33 6.30 8.86
C HIS A 27 -10.73 7.60 8.30
N THR A 28 -9.46 7.61 7.92
CA THR A 28 -8.86 8.80 7.29
C THR A 28 -9.39 9.02 5.87
N PRO A 29 -9.46 10.28 5.39
CA PRO A 29 -9.80 10.57 4.00
C PRO A 29 -8.87 9.88 2.99
N CYS A 30 -7.58 9.78 3.33
CA CYS A 30 -6.55 9.11 2.53
C CYS A 30 -6.91 7.64 2.26
N PHE A 31 -7.36 6.92 3.29
CA PHE A 31 -7.76 5.52 3.16
C PHE A 31 -9.16 5.37 2.55
N GLN A 32 -10.13 6.17 2.99
CA GLN A 32 -11.52 6.13 2.50
C GLN A 32 -11.63 6.36 0.99
N ARG A 33 -10.73 7.16 0.41
CA ARG A 33 -10.60 7.38 -1.04
C ARG A 33 -10.56 6.07 -1.84
N MET A 34 -10.00 4.99 -1.29
CA MET A 34 -9.89 3.72 -2.00
C MET A 34 -11.24 3.09 -2.34
N LYS A 35 -12.35 3.54 -1.74
CA LYS A 35 -13.72 3.15 -2.10
C LYS A 35 -14.12 3.58 -3.51
N ASP A 36 -13.41 4.55 -4.08
CA ASP A 36 -13.68 5.08 -5.42
C ASP A 36 -12.70 4.55 -6.48
N ILE A 37 -11.83 3.59 -6.12
CA ILE A 37 -10.80 3.04 -6.99
C ILE A 37 -11.08 1.57 -7.27
N LYS A 38 -11.63 1.28 -8.46
CA LYS A 38 -11.95 -0.09 -8.89
C LYS A 38 -10.69 -0.98 -8.92
N GLN A 39 -10.75 -2.15 -8.28
CA GLN A 39 -9.63 -3.09 -8.19
C GLN A 39 -9.12 -3.45 -9.59
N LEU A 40 -10.04 -3.87 -10.46
CA LEU A 40 -9.76 -4.30 -11.83
C LEU A 40 -9.97 -3.20 -12.89
N GLY A 41 -10.11 -1.94 -12.45
CA GLY A 41 -10.26 -0.78 -13.32
C GLY A 41 -11.39 -0.92 -14.34
N ALA A 42 -11.04 -0.79 -15.63
CA ALA A 42 -11.98 -0.85 -16.74
C ALA A 42 -12.63 -2.23 -16.94
N SER A 43 -12.09 -3.29 -16.33
CA SER A 43 -12.65 -4.65 -16.43
C SER A 43 -14.08 -4.72 -15.91
N TYR A 44 -14.46 -3.83 -14.99
CA TYR A 44 -15.84 -3.65 -14.53
C TYR A 44 -16.86 -3.47 -15.67
N TRP A 45 -16.48 -2.84 -16.79
CA TRP A 45 -17.37 -2.68 -17.94
C TRP A 45 -17.57 -3.96 -18.76
N ILE A 46 -16.71 -4.96 -18.58
CA ILE A 46 -16.82 -6.28 -19.24
C ILE A 46 -17.39 -7.31 -18.28
N PHE A 47 -16.99 -7.25 -17.01
CA PHE A 47 -17.44 -8.11 -15.93
C PHE A 47 -18.22 -7.27 -14.91
N PRO A 48 -19.56 -7.21 -15.00
CA PRO A 48 -20.37 -6.39 -14.10
C PRO A 48 -20.20 -6.74 -12.61
N GLY A 49 -19.80 -7.98 -12.31
CA GLY A 49 -19.49 -8.43 -10.95
C GLY A 49 -18.18 -7.86 -10.38
N ALA A 50 -17.23 -7.44 -11.21
CA ALA A 50 -15.95 -6.81 -10.82
C ALA A 50 -16.15 -5.36 -10.34
N SER A 51 -17.11 -5.16 -9.44
CA SER A 51 -17.54 -3.88 -8.90
C SER A 51 -16.73 -3.45 -7.68
N HIS A 52 -15.92 -4.36 -7.14
CA HIS A 52 -15.08 -4.15 -5.96
C HIS A 52 -13.95 -3.14 -6.19
N ASN A 53 -13.52 -2.54 -5.09
CA ASN A 53 -12.53 -1.49 -5.02
C ASN A 53 -11.31 -1.92 -4.19
N ARG A 54 -10.27 -1.09 -4.25
CA ARG A 54 -9.02 -1.25 -3.49
C ARG A 54 -9.24 -1.20 -1.97
N PHE A 55 -10.33 -0.59 -1.49
CA PHE A 55 -10.65 -0.46 -0.07
C PHE A 55 -10.84 -1.82 0.62
N GLU A 56 -11.78 -2.63 0.15
CA GLU A 56 -12.07 -3.95 0.73
C GLU A 56 -10.91 -4.94 0.53
N HIS A 57 -10.17 -4.82 -0.58
CA HIS A 57 -8.93 -5.56 -0.79
C HIS A 57 -7.88 -5.22 0.27
N SER A 58 -7.63 -3.92 0.53
CA SER A 58 -6.67 -3.49 1.55
C SER A 58 -7.05 -3.98 2.96
N LEU A 59 -8.34 -4.03 3.29
CA LEU A 59 -8.81 -4.62 4.55
C LEU A 59 -8.50 -6.12 4.62
N GLY A 60 -8.80 -6.86 3.55
CA GLY A 60 -8.54 -8.30 3.48
C GLY A 60 -7.05 -8.65 3.53
N THR A 61 -6.20 -7.92 2.81
CA THR A 61 -4.74 -8.08 2.86
C THR A 61 -4.19 -7.84 4.27
N ALA A 62 -4.70 -6.82 4.98
CA ALA A 62 -4.33 -6.55 6.37
C ALA A 62 -4.80 -7.65 7.34
N HIS A 63 -5.98 -8.21 7.10
CA HIS A 63 -6.50 -9.34 7.88
C HIS A 63 -5.61 -10.58 7.71
N LEU A 64 -5.32 -10.98 6.47
CA LEU A 64 -4.47 -12.14 6.17
C LEU A 64 -3.04 -11.98 6.69
N ALA A 65 -2.43 -10.80 6.47
CA ALA A 65 -1.10 -10.49 7.01
C ALA A 65 -1.09 -10.57 8.55
N GLY A 66 -2.18 -10.13 9.18
CA GLY A 66 -2.42 -10.26 10.60
C GLY A 66 -2.46 -11.70 11.09
N MET A 67 -3.29 -12.54 10.46
CA MET A 67 -3.38 -13.97 10.78
C MET A 67 -2.03 -14.66 10.64
N MET A 68 -1.29 -14.36 9.56
CA MET A 68 0.01 -14.95 9.30
C MET A 68 1.03 -14.59 10.38
N ILE A 69 1.21 -13.30 10.69
CA ILE A 69 2.20 -12.87 11.69
C ILE A 69 1.83 -13.29 13.11
N GLU A 70 0.54 -13.29 13.46
CA GLU A 70 0.08 -13.79 14.76
C GLU A 70 0.32 -15.28 14.91
N ARG A 71 0.08 -16.06 13.85
CA ARG A 71 0.39 -17.50 13.87
C ARG A 71 1.88 -17.76 14.05
N LEU A 72 2.74 -17.01 13.35
CA LEU A 72 4.18 -17.09 13.53
C LEU A 72 4.60 -16.70 14.95
N LYS A 73 3.99 -15.65 15.51
CA LYS A 73 4.22 -15.21 16.89
C LYS A 73 3.85 -16.30 17.89
N ASP A 74 2.73 -16.97 17.72
CA ASP A 74 2.28 -18.06 18.59
C ASP A 74 3.24 -19.26 18.57
N VAL A 75 3.75 -19.63 17.39
CA VAL A 75 4.73 -20.71 17.22
C VAL A 75 6.05 -20.37 17.92
N HIS A 76 6.42 -19.09 17.97
CA HIS A 76 7.66 -18.60 18.57
C HIS A 76 7.46 -17.88 19.92
N LYS A 77 6.33 -18.11 20.61
CA LYS A 77 5.97 -17.35 21.81
C LYS A 77 7.01 -17.40 22.93
N ASP A 78 7.71 -18.52 23.07
CA ASP A 78 8.70 -18.73 24.14
C ASP A 78 9.96 -17.87 23.97
N THR A 79 10.25 -17.42 22.74
CA THR A 79 11.45 -16.63 22.44
C THR A 79 11.21 -15.13 22.47
N HIS A 80 9.95 -14.68 22.55
CA HIS A 80 9.55 -13.26 22.40
C HIS A 80 10.13 -12.62 21.13
N TYR A 81 10.44 -13.44 20.12
CA TYR A 81 11.14 -13.01 18.93
C TYR A 81 10.28 -12.09 18.06
N ILE A 82 8.95 -12.25 18.07
CA ILE A 82 7.99 -11.41 17.34
C ILE A 82 7.24 -10.54 18.36
N THR A 83 7.42 -9.22 18.29
CA THR A 83 6.81 -8.28 19.23
C THR A 83 5.45 -7.79 18.76
N ASP A 84 4.66 -7.16 19.63
CA ASP A 84 3.39 -6.55 19.23
C ASP A 84 3.58 -5.38 18.25
N GLU A 85 4.71 -4.67 18.34
CA GLU A 85 5.07 -3.63 17.38
C GLU A 85 5.36 -4.21 15.99
N ASP A 86 5.99 -5.39 15.91
CA ASP A 86 6.22 -6.06 14.62
C ASP A 86 4.89 -6.48 13.97
N VAL A 87 3.97 -7.04 14.77
CA VAL A 87 2.62 -7.39 14.32
C VAL A 87 1.89 -6.15 13.78
N LEU A 88 1.94 -5.04 14.52
CA LEU A 88 1.34 -3.78 14.06
C LEU A 88 1.99 -3.25 12.78
N CYS A 89 3.32 -3.30 12.67
CA CYS A 89 4.02 -2.85 11.45
C CYS A 89 3.57 -3.64 10.22
N VAL A 90 3.50 -4.97 10.33
CA VAL A 90 3.05 -5.84 9.23
C VAL A 90 1.59 -5.53 8.86
N LYS A 91 0.70 -5.43 9.84
CA LYS A 91 -0.72 -5.12 9.61
C LYS A 91 -0.92 -3.73 8.98
N ILE A 92 -0.19 -2.71 9.45
CA ILE A 92 -0.26 -1.35 8.89
C ILE A 92 0.32 -1.31 7.47
N ALA A 93 1.44 -1.99 7.21
CA ALA A 93 2.01 -2.08 5.88
C ALA A 93 1.03 -2.74 4.90
N ALA A 94 0.43 -3.87 5.27
CA ALA A 94 -0.58 -4.55 4.48
C ALA A 94 -1.82 -3.69 4.23
N LEU A 95 -2.31 -2.98 5.25
CA LEU A 95 -3.43 -2.07 5.12
C LEU A 95 -3.11 -0.93 4.13
N CYS A 96 -1.90 -0.38 4.21
CA CYS A 96 -1.52 0.82 3.47
C CYS A 96 -0.85 0.56 2.10
N HIS A 97 -0.64 -0.70 1.70
CA HIS A 97 0.19 -1.03 0.52
C HIS A 97 -0.36 -0.45 -0.78
N ASP A 98 -1.67 -0.24 -0.86
CA ASP A 98 -2.40 0.20 -2.05
C ASP A 98 -2.86 1.67 -2.02
N LEU A 99 -2.50 2.44 -0.98
CA LEU A 99 -2.89 3.84 -0.83
C LEU A 99 -2.54 4.71 -2.05
N GLY A 100 -1.43 4.38 -2.71
CA GLY A 100 -0.86 5.10 -3.83
C GLY A 100 -1.52 4.83 -5.18
N HIS A 101 -2.47 3.87 -5.29
CA HIS A 101 -3.09 3.60 -6.58
C HIS A 101 -3.85 4.81 -7.12
N GLY A 102 -3.66 5.08 -8.42
CA GLY A 102 -4.37 6.12 -9.17
C GLY A 102 -5.71 5.64 -9.73
N PRO A 103 -6.46 6.52 -10.43
CA PRO A 103 -7.72 6.16 -11.08
C PRO A 103 -7.55 4.97 -12.04
N PHE A 104 -8.45 3.99 -11.98
CA PHE A 104 -8.37 2.73 -12.74
C PHE A 104 -7.17 1.82 -12.38
N SER A 105 -6.63 1.93 -11.16
CA SER A 105 -5.60 1.02 -10.62
C SER A 105 -4.39 0.90 -11.57
N HIS A 106 -3.95 -0.31 -11.92
CA HIS A 106 -2.78 -0.51 -12.79
C HIS A 106 -2.88 0.12 -14.18
N VAL A 107 -4.08 0.50 -14.66
CA VAL A 107 -4.21 1.27 -15.92
C VAL A 107 -3.55 2.64 -15.79
N PHE A 108 -3.59 3.24 -14.60
CA PHE A 108 -2.86 4.47 -14.30
C PHE A 108 -1.35 4.26 -14.43
N ASP A 109 -0.84 3.25 -13.71
CA ASP A 109 0.57 2.92 -13.58
C ASP A 109 1.22 2.56 -14.91
N THR A 110 0.46 2.00 -15.86
CA THR A 110 1.01 1.44 -17.11
C THR A 110 0.71 2.29 -18.33
N ARG A 111 -0.50 2.85 -18.44
CA ARG A 111 -1.00 3.48 -19.68
C ARG A 111 -1.30 4.95 -19.52
N MET A 112 -2.03 5.36 -18.48
CA MET A 112 -2.44 6.76 -18.37
C MET A 112 -1.26 7.68 -18.03
N LYS A 113 -0.32 7.24 -17.18
CA LYS A 113 0.85 8.07 -16.86
C LYS A 113 1.65 8.48 -18.10
N THR A 114 1.85 7.54 -19.03
CA THR A 114 2.59 7.78 -20.28
C THR A 114 1.87 8.80 -21.15
N LYS A 115 0.55 8.63 -21.32
CA LYS A 115 -0.28 9.57 -22.09
C LYS A 115 -0.39 10.95 -21.44
N LEU A 116 -0.45 11.02 -20.11
CA LEU A 116 -0.42 12.28 -19.35
C LEU A 116 0.89 13.03 -19.57
N ILE A 117 2.04 12.33 -19.52
CA ILE A 117 3.35 12.93 -19.79
C ILE A 117 3.41 13.45 -21.23
N GLU A 118 2.94 12.67 -22.21
CA GLU A 118 2.88 13.10 -23.61
C GLU A 118 1.97 14.31 -23.81
N TYR A 119 0.79 14.29 -23.20
CA TYR A 119 -0.16 15.40 -23.25
C TYR A 119 0.45 16.67 -22.64
N HIS A 120 1.00 16.59 -21.42
CA HIS A 120 1.66 17.74 -20.79
C HIS A 120 2.80 18.28 -21.64
N LYS A 121 3.66 17.44 -22.21
CA LYS A 121 4.71 17.88 -23.14
C LYS A 121 4.14 18.63 -24.34
N SER A 122 3.08 18.11 -24.96
CA SER A 122 2.45 18.75 -26.11
C SER A 122 1.86 20.13 -25.78
N GLN A 123 1.25 20.28 -24.59
CA GLN A 123 0.72 21.57 -24.13
C GLN A 123 1.84 22.59 -23.88
N ILE A 124 2.95 22.16 -23.29
CA ILE A 124 4.12 23.03 -23.04
C ILE A 124 4.77 23.47 -24.35
N ASP A 125 4.92 22.55 -25.31
CA ASP A 125 5.47 22.87 -26.63
C ASP A 125 4.57 23.85 -27.40
N THR A 126 3.26 23.77 -27.19
CA THR A 126 2.28 24.71 -27.77
C THR A 126 2.39 26.09 -27.10
N LEU A 127 2.29 26.14 -25.76
CA LEU A 127 2.40 27.37 -24.98
C LEU A 127 3.75 28.09 -25.18
N SER A 128 4.85 27.35 -25.36
CA SER A 128 6.19 27.92 -25.60
C SER A 128 6.40 28.46 -27.01
N LYS A 129 5.57 28.04 -27.98
CA LYS A 129 5.50 28.61 -29.34
C LYS A 129 4.61 29.84 -29.38
N GLU A 130 3.55 29.88 -28.57
CA GLU A 130 2.63 31.01 -28.47
C GLU A 130 3.25 32.20 -27.68
N LEU A 131 4.11 31.91 -26.70
CA LEU A 131 4.87 32.90 -25.95
C LEU A 131 6.24 33.14 -26.63
N CYS A 132 6.26 34.01 -27.63
CA CYS A 132 7.49 34.59 -28.14
C CYS A 132 8.10 35.58 -27.12
N GLU A 133 9.41 35.43 -26.90
CA GLU A 133 10.29 36.32 -26.12
C GLU A 133 9.99 36.46 -24.62
N ASP A 134 10.48 35.51 -23.81
CA ASP A 134 10.58 35.68 -22.36
C ASP A 134 11.75 34.87 -21.80
N ASP A 135 12.61 35.50 -20.98
CA ASP A 135 13.85 34.92 -20.43
C ASP A 135 13.61 33.70 -19.52
N ASN A 136 12.34 33.43 -19.17
CA ASN A 136 11.88 32.30 -18.36
C ASN A 136 11.71 30.97 -19.13
N LYS A 137 12.09 30.89 -20.42
CA LYS A 137 11.97 29.66 -21.22
C LYS A 137 12.76 28.47 -20.65
N ASN A 138 13.93 28.73 -20.07
CA ASN A 138 14.76 27.68 -19.49
C ASN A 138 14.17 27.13 -18.19
N GLU A 139 13.71 27.98 -17.27
CA GLU A 139 13.14 27.54 -16.00
C GLU A 139 11.87 26.71 -16.18
N ARG A 140 10.96 27.09 -17.10
CA ARG A 140 9.75 26.29 -17.38
C ARG A 140 10.06 24.93 -18.00
N LYS A 141 11.03 24.86 -18.92
CA LYS A 141 11.48 23.59 -19.51
C LYS A 141 12.10 22.67 -18.46
N VAL A 142 12.90 23.21 -17.55
CA VAL A 142 13.52 22.46 -16.45
C VAL A 142 12.45 21.93 -15.49
N TYR A 143 11.55 22.80 -15.01
CA TYR A 143 10.48 22.42 -14.09
C TYR A 143 9.58 21.31 -14.64
N HIS A 144 9.11 21.46 -15.89
CA HIS A 144 8.28 20.43 -16.52
C HIS A 144 9.05 19.16 -16.90
N GLY A 145 10.33 19.29 -17.23
CA GLY A 145 11.22 18.15 -17.43
C GLY A 145 11.39 17.32 -16.17
N GLU A 146 11.49 17.97 -15.00
CA GLU A 146 11.54 17.29 -13.70
C GLU A 146 10.21 16.61 -13.33
N GLN A 147 9.07 17.29 -13.52
CA GLN A 147 7.76 16.67 -13.27
C GLN A 147 7.50 15.47 -14.18
N ALA A 148 7.83 15.57 -15.47
CA ALA A 148 7.71 14.46 -16.41
C ALA A 148 8.63 13.29 -16.04
N LYS A 149 9.84 13.55 -15.54
CA LYS A 149 10.74 12.50 -15.02
C LYS A 149 10.16 11.83 -13.77
N LYS A 150 9.60 12.61 -12.83
CA LYS A 150 8.93 12.09 -11.63
C LYS A 150 7.76 11.17 -12.00
N LEU A 151 6.86 11.62 -12.89
CA LEU A 151 5.74 10.82 -13.40
C LEU A 151 6.20 9.57 -14.16
N LYS A 152 7.31 9.64 -14.92
CA LYS A 152 7.81 8.50 -15.68
C LYS A 152 8.26 7.35 -14.77
N ASN A 153 8.94 7.68 -13.68
CA ASN A 153 9.45 6.71 -12.71
C ASN A 153 8.46 6.39 -11.58
N TRP A 154 7.24 6.94 -11.68
CA TRP A 154 6.21 6.75 -10.68
C TRP A 154 5.77 5.29 -10.59
N LYS A 155 5.61 4.83 -9.35
CA LYS A 155 5.12 3.52 -8.94
C LYS A 155 4.08 3.72 -7.85
N HIS A 156 3.04 2.87 -7.82
CA HIS A 156 2.02 3.00 -6.79
C HIS A 156 2.60 2.72 -5.40
N GLU A 157 3.61 1.85 -5.28
CA GLU A 157 4.24 1.56 -3.98
C GLU A 157 4.96 2.79 -3.39
N ASP A 158 5.65 3.58 -4.23
CA ASP A 158 6.27 4.83 -3.80
C ASP A 158 5.20 5.85 -3.38
N ALA A 159 4.13 5.97 -4.16
CA ALA A 159 2.99 6.82 -3.84
C ALA A 159 2.22 6.37 -2.59
N SER A 160 2.18 5.07 -2.29
CA SER A 160 1.59 4.52 -1.07
C SER A 160 2.39 4.98 0.15
N CYS A 161 3.73 4.97 0.06
CA CYS A 161 4.58 5.53 1.11
C CYS A 161 4.38 7.05 1.28
N ASP A 162 4.30 7.80 0.18
CA ASP A 162 4.07 9.26 0.24
C ASP A 162 2.69 9.58 0.85
N MET A 163 1.66 8.83 0.47
CA MET A 163 0.31 8.98 1.03
C MET A 163 0.26 8.57 2.50
N PHE A 164 1.01 7.54 2.90
CA PHE A 164 1.16 7.12 4.28
C PHE A 164 1.82 8.21 5.14
N ASP A 165 2.94 8.78 4.69
CA ASP A 165 3.62 9.89 5.38
C ASP A 165 2.69 11.12 5.46
N TYR A 166 2.03 11.48 4.35
CA TYR A 166 1.04 12.56 4.34
C TYR A 166 -0.10 12.33 5.35
N MET A 167 -0.66 11.13 5.39
CA MET A 167 -1.73 10.76 6.31
C MET A 167 -1.30 10.89 7.77
N LEU A 168 -0.08 10.47 8.11
CA LEU A 168 0.50 10.60 9.46
C LEU A 168 0.66 12.05 9.88
N GLU A 169 1.08 12.93 8.96
CA GLU A 169 1.32 14.34 9.23
C GLU A 169 0.04 15.18 9.29
N ASN A 170 -0.98 14.80 8.51
CA ASN A 170 -2.17 15.62 8.30
C ASN A 170 -3.43 15.11 9.02
N THR A 171 -3.37 13.93 9.65
CA THR A 171 -4.46 13.42 10.49
C THR A 171 -4.23 13.80 11.95
N GLU A 172 -5.14 14.60 12.52
CA GLU A 172 -5.03 15.06 13.90
C GLU A 172 -4.87 13.88 14.88
N GLY A 173 -3.81 13.92 15.69
CA GLY A 173 -3.54 12.93 16.72
C GLY A 173 -3.03 11.56 16.24
N LEU A 174 -2.96 11.30 14.92
CA LEU A 174 -2.51 10.01 14.39
C LEU A 174 -1.02 9.77 14.68
N LYS A 175 -0.16 10.77 14.44
CA LYS A 175 1.26 10.69 14.79
C LYS A 175 1.48 10.40 16.29
N ASN A 176 0.74 11.09 17.15
CA ASN A 176 0.78 10.85 18.60
C ASN A 176 0.28 9.43 18.96
N ALA A 177 -0.68 8.88 18.22
CA ALA A 177 -1.15 7.52 18.41
C ALA A 177 -0.08 6.48 18.03
N PHE A 178 0.68 6.72 16.95
CA PHE A 178 1.84 5.90 16.57
C PHE A 178 2.92 5.92 17.67
N GLU A 179 3.28 7.12 18.16
CA GLU A 179 4.28 7.28 19.22
C GLU A 179 3.87 6.57 20.52
N LYS A 180 2.59 6.64 20.90
CA LYS A 180 2.04 5.90 22.06
C LYS A 180 2.09 4.39 21.92
N ARG A 181 2.19 3.88 20.69
CA ARG A 181 2.31 2.44 20.38
C ARG A 181 3.75 2.06 20.05
N HIS A 182 4.72 2.91 20.37
CA HIS A 182 6.15 2.70 20.14
C HIS A 182 6.51 2.48 18.66
N LEU A 183 5.73 3.07 17.74
CA LEU A 183 6.00 3.07 16.30
C LEU A 183 6.84 4.29 15.93
N ASP A 184 8.13 4.24 16.28
CA ASP A 184 9.12 5.27 16.00
C ASP A 184 9.49 5.38 14.52
N GLU A 185 10.49 6.21 14.19
CA GLU A 185 10.95 6.41 12.81
C GLU A 185 11.48 5.11 12.17
N ASN A 186 12.12 4.24 12.94
CA ASN A 186 12.64 2.98 12.41
C ASN A 186 11.48 2.04 12.06
N LYS A 187 10.43 1.99 12.89
CA LYS A 187 9.20 1.24 12.60
C LYS A 187 8.43 1.84 11.42
N ARG A 188 8.37 3.18 11.28
CA ARG A 188 7.80 3.83 10.09
C ARG A 188 8.58 3.49 8.82
N SER A 189 9.91 3.48 8.91
CA SER A 189 10.79 3.08 7.81
C SER A 189 10.56 1.62 7.42
N LEU A 190 10.44 0.72 8.39
CA LEU A 190 10.09 -0.68 8.17
C LEU A 190 8.74 -0.81 7.45
N ILE A 191 7.67 -0.15 7.92
CA ILE A 191 6.36 -0.17 7.26
C ILE A 191 6.47 0.21 5.78
N LYS A 192 7.22 1.28 5.46
CA LYS A 192 7.44 1.71 4.08
C LYS A 192 8.24 0.69 3.26
N ASP A 193 9.24 0.06 3.87
CA ASP A 193 10.04 -0.96 3.19
C ASP A 193 9.21 -2.25 2.91
N LEU A 194 8.29 -2.60 3.80
CA LEU A 194 7.32 -3.69 3.61
C LEU A 194 6.33 -3.36 2.47
N ILE A 195 5.78 -2.14 2.43
CA ILE A 195 4.91 -1.67 1.34
C ILE A 195 5.62 -1.77 -0.02
N LYS A 196 6.89 -1.37 -0.07
CA LYS A 196 7.67 -1.42 -1.30
C LYS A 196 8.10 -2.83 -1.71
N GLY A 197 7.94 -3.82 -0.83
CA GLY A 197 8.39 -5.19 -1.05
C GLY A 197 9.90 -5.27 -1.22
N LYS A 198 10.67 -4.54 -0.40
CA LYS A 198 12.13 -4.55 -0.48
C LYS A 198 12.70 -5.93 -0.14
N ASP A 199 13.71 -6.35 -0.89
CA ASP A 199 14.49 -7.55 -0.64
C ASP A 199 15.62 -7.22 0.36
N PRO A 200 15.59 -7.77 1.60
CA PRO A 200 16.60 -7.47 2.61
C PRO A 200 18.02 -7.91 2.25
N ALA A 201 18.19 -8.79 1.24
CA ALA A 201 19.50 -9.19 0.75
C ALA A 201 20.06 -8.27 -0.34
N LYS A 202 19.22 -7.47 -1.02
CA LYS A 202 19.63 -6.68 -2.21
C LYS A 202 19.38 -5.19 -2.07
N ASP A 203 18.29 -4.81 -1.43
CA ASP A 203 17.86 -3.44 -1.35
C ASP A 203 18.49 -2.71 -0.17
N LYS A 204 18.62 -1.39 -0.32
CA LYS A 204 19.05 -0.52 0.78
C LYS A 204 17.93 -0.40 1.80
N ILE A 205 18.08 -1.10 2.92
CA ILE A 205 17.21 -1.04 4.10
C ILE A 205 17.94 -0.30 5.21
N MET A 206 17.23 0.57 5.92
CA MET A 206 17.81 1.35 7.01
C MET A 206 18.19 0.43 8.19
N GLU A 207 17.24 -0.41 8.59
CA GLU A 207 17.41 -1.36 9.68
C GLU A 207 16.47 -2.55 9.47
N ILE A 208 17.01 -3.77 9.58
CA ILE A 208 16.21 -4.98 9.71
C ILE A 208 16.05 -5.24 11.21
N PRO A 209 14.82 -5.35 11.74
CA PRO A 209 14.64 -5.63 13.16
C PRO A 209 15.39 -6.88 13.59
N THR A 210 16.03 -6.83 14.76
CA THR A 210 16.74 -7.98 15.33
C THR A 210 16.36 -8.19 16.79
N VAL A 211 16.44 -9.43 17.27
CA VAL A 211 16.37 -9.79 18.69
C VAL A 211 17.47 -10.82 18.93
N ASP A 212 18.30 -10.60 19.95
CA ASP A 212 19.45 -11.46 20.29
C ASP A 212 20.36 -11.80 19.09
N GLY A 213 20.60 -10.81 18.23
CA GLY A 213 21.43 -10.97 17.03
C GLY A 213 20.77 -11.74 15.87
N LYS A 214 19.52 -12.20 16.03
CA LYS A 214 18.75 -12.85 14.96
C LYS A 214 17.91 -11.81 14.22
N SER A 215 18.10 -11.70 12.90
CA SER A 215 17.34 -10.78 12.05
C SER A 215 15.94 -11.30 11.75
N LYS A 216 14.95 -10.40 11.72
CA LYS A 216 13.54 -10.68 11.38
C LYS A 216 13.27 -10.43 9.89
N TRP A 217 14.14 -10.95 9.04
CA TRP A 217 14.07 -10.75 7.58
C TRP A 217 12.78 -11.31 6.97
N PHE A 218 12.19 -12.35 7.59
CA PHE A 218 10.94 -12.97 7.13
C PHE A 218 9.74 -12.01 7.11
N LEU A 219 9.77 -10.90 7.88
CA LEU A 219 8.72 -9.88 7.85
C LEU A 219 8.51 -9.31 6.44
N PHE A 220 9.58 -9.24 5.65
CA PHE A 220 9.59 -8.72 4.28
C PHE A 220 8.92 -9.65 3.26
N GLU A 221 8.56 -10.87 3.67
CA GLU A 221 7.90 -11.85 2.80
C GLU A 221 6.38 -11.93 3.00
N ILE A 222 5.82 -11.20 3.97
CA ILE A 222 4.41 -11.33 4.35
C ILE A 222 3.50 -10.49 3.45
N VAL A 223 3.84 -9.20 3.27
CA VAL A 223 2.95 -8.22 2.63
C VAL A 223 3.13 -8.19 1.12
N ALA A 224 4.36 -7.98 0.66
CA ALA A 224 4.70 -7.85 -0.76
C ALA A 224 6.04 -8.53 -1.02
N ASN A 225 5.99 -9.80 -1.42
CA ASN A 225 7.17 -10.63 -1.63
C ASN A 225 7.59 -10.61 -3.10
N LYS A 226 8.57 -9.78 -3.44
CA LYS A 226 9.10 -9.66 -4.81
C LYS A 226 10.13 -10.75 -5.17
N ILE A 227 10.49 -11.62 -4.23
CA ILE A 227 11.49 -12.68 -4.44
C ILE A 227 10.81 -13.95 -4.96
N TYR A 228 9.79 -14.41 -4.23
CA TYR A 228 9.09 -15.67 -4.54
C TYR A 228 7.67 -15.46 -5.03
N GLU A 229 7.16 -14.22 -5.02
CA GLU A 229 5.82 -13.87 -5.48
C GLU A 229 4.70 -14.61 -4.73
N VAL A 230 4.94 -14.91 -3.45
CA VAL A 230 3.97 -15.52 -2.52
C VAL A 230 3.83 -14.60 -1.31
N ASP A 231 2.68 -13.94 -1.20
CA ASP A 231 2.38 -12.93 -0.18
C ASP A 231 0.86 -12.77 0.05
N CYS A 232 0.51 -12.08 1.15
CA CYS A 232 -0.89 -11.88 1.55
C CYS A 232 -1.69 -11.00 0.58
N ASP A 233 -1.03 -10.09 -0.14
CA ASP A 233 -1.64 -9.31 -1.22
C ASP A 233 -2.26 -10.26 -2.28
N LYS A 234 -1.46 -11.21 -2.77
CA LYS A 234 -1.92 -12.24 -3.73
C LYS A 234 -3.01 -13.12 -3.18
N PHE A 235 -2.91 -13.50 -1.92
CA PHE A 235 -3.91 -14.38 -1.30
C PHE A 235 -5.29 -13.71 -1.27
N ASP A 236 -5.36 -12.43 -0.91
CA ASP A 236 -6.62 -11.69 -0.93
C ASP A 236 -7.13 -11.52 -2.36
N TYR A 237 -6.34 -10.93 -3.26
CA TYR A 237 -6.88 -10.58 -4.57
C TYR A 237 -7.24 -11.82 -5.40
N PHE A 238 -6.54 -12.95 -5.26
CA PHE A 238 -6.96 -14.18 -5.94
C PHE A 238 -8.35 -14.65 -5.47
N ALA A 239 -8.60 -14.66 -4.16
CA ALA A 239 -9.89 -15.07 -3.63
C ALA A 239 -10.99 -14.06 -4.01
N ARG A 240 -10.71 -12.76 -3.82
CA ARG A 240 -11.65 -11.66 -4.04
C ARG A 240 -11.98 -11.45 -5.51
N ASP A 241 -10.99 -11.46 -6.39
CA ASP A 241 -11.20 -11.32 -7.83
C ASP A 241 -11.95 -12.53 -8.37
N CYS A 242 -11.60 -13.76 -7.94
CA CYS A 242 -12.36 -14.96 -8.33
C CYS A 242 -13.83 -14.85 -7.93
N HIS A 243 -14.11 -14.46 -6.68
CA HIS A 243 -15.47 -14.26 -6.19
C HIS A 243 -16.25 -13.25 -7.04
N ASN A 244 -15.69 -12.07 -7.29
CA ASN A 244 -16.36 -11.00 -8.04
C ASN A 244 -16.47 -11.28 -9.55
N LEU A 245 -15.56 -12.07 -10.12
CA LEU A 245 -15.59 -12.48 -11.53
C LEU A 245 -16.46 -13.72 -11.78
N GLY A 246 -16.97 -14.38 -10.73
CA GLY A 246 -17.70 -15.65 -10.87
C GLY A 246 -16.81 -16.83 -11.27
N MET A 247 -15.52 -16.77 -10.92
CA MET A 247 -14.54 -17.82 -11.15
C MET A 247 -14.28 -18.61 -9.87
N LYS A 248 -13.86 -19.86 -10.00
CA LYS A 248 -13.44 -20.68 -8.85
C LYS A 248 -11.95 -20.50 -8.60
N SER A 249 -11.58 -20.11 -7.38
CA SER A 249 -10.19 -20.22 -6.91
C SER A 249 -9.90 -21.66 -6.48
N ASN A 250 -8.80 -22.23 -6.94
CA ASN A 250 -8.29 -23.52 -6.47
C ASN A 250 -7.19 -23.37 -5.40
N PHE A 251 -6.84 -22.14 -5.05
CA PHE A 251 -5.82 -21.84 -4.05
C PHE A 251 -6.50 -21.60 -2.69
N ASP A 252 -6.09 -22.39 -1.70
CA ASP A 252 -6.55 -22.31 -0.31
C ASP A 252 -5.38 -21.84 0.56
N HIS A 253 -5.45 -20.58 1.00
CA HIS A 253 -4.41 -19.94 1.81
C HIS A 253 -4.56 -20.25 3.31
N LEU A 254 -5.65 -20.90 3.74
CA LEU A 254 -5.88 -21.28 5.12
C LEU A 254 -5.34 -22.68 5.46
N ARG A 255 -4.93 -23.44 4.44
CA ARG A 255 -4.40 -24.80 4.56
C ARG A 255 -2.96 -24.85 5.07
#